data_AF-A0A9Q0TEQ2-F1
#
_entry.id   AF-A0A9Q0TEQ2-F1
#
_cell.length_a   1.000
_cell.length_b   1.000
_cell.length_c   1.000
_cell.angle_alpha   90.00
_cell.angle_beta   90.00
_cell.angle_gamma   90.00
#
_symmetry.space_group_name_H-M   'P 1'
#
loop_
_entity.id
_entity.type
_entity.pdbx_description
1 polymer ?
#
loop_
_entity_poly.entity_id
_entity_poly.type
_entity_poly.pdbx_seq_one_letter_code
_entity_poly.pdbx_strand_id
1 'polypeptide(L)'
;MTAVQALTHPWLRDDSHPIHLDILIYKLVKEYLHATPFKRAALKALSKALTEDELVYLRAQFNLLEPNGDGSVSLDNFKMALVRNATDAMRESRVPEILNAMQSLAFRRMFFDDFCAAAISTYQLEALEGWEQIASTAFEHFELEGNRVISVEELARELNVGPSAYTFIKDWIRSSDGKLSVLGYTKYLHGVTLRSSNTRHR
;
A
#
# COMPACT_ATOMS: atom_id res chain seq x y z
N MET A 1 -8.57 9.21 3.45
CA MET A 1 -7.71 9.74 4.53
C MET A 1 -8.14 9.15 5.87
N THR A 2 -7.22 8.64 6.68
CA THR A 2 -7.50 8.24 8.09
C THR A 2 -7.40 9.45 9.03
N ALA A 3 -7.94 9.33 10.25
CA ALA A 3 -7.80 10.38 11.27
C ALA A 3 -6.33 10.65 11.62
N VAL A 4 -5.50 9.59 11.69
CA VAL A 4 -4.05 9.71 11.95
C VAL A 4 -3.36 10.47 10.82
N GLN A 5 -3.72 10.22 9.56
CA GLN A 5 -3.18 10.97 8.43
C GLN A 5 -3.53 12.45 8.46
N ALA A 6 -4.76 12.79 8.85
CA ALA A 6 -5.17 14.19 8.95
C ALA A 6 -4.27 14.98 9.91
N LEU A 7 -3.80 14.37 11.00
CA LEU A 7 -2.87 14.99 11.96
C LEU A 7 -1.48 15.31 11.37
N THR A 8 -1.14 14.71 10.23
CA THR A 8 0.13 14.98 9.53
C THR A 8 0.00 16.06 8.45
N HIS A 9 -1.20 16.55 8.20
CA HIS A 9 -1.45 17.60 7.21
C HIS A 9 -0.80 18.93 7.65
N PRO A 10 -0.23 19.74 6.73
CA PRO A 10 0.43 21.00 7.07
C PRO A 10 -0.39 21.93 7.98
N TRP A 11 -1.71 21.94 7.82
CA TRP A 11 -2.61 22.73 8.65
C TRP A 11 -2.68 22.32 10.14
N LEU A 12 -2.42 21.05 10.47
CA LEU A 12 -2.56 20.50 11.83
C LEU A 12 -1.23 20.07 12.46
N ARG A 13 -0.17 19.95 11.66
CA ARG A 13 1.13 19.41 12.11
C ARG A 13 1.83 20.30 13.15
N ASP A 14 1.58 21.60 13.13
CA ASP A 14 2.22 22.57 14.04
C ASP A 14 1.62 22.55 15.46
N ASP A 15 0.45 21.94 15.64
CA ASP A 15 -0.26 21.92 16.93
C ASP A 15 0.26 20.87 17.93
N SER A 16 1.42 20.27 17.70
CA SER A 16 2.11 19.33 18.62
C SER A 16 1.28 18.09 19.03
N HIS A 17 0.32 17.67 18.21
CA HIS A 17 -0.47 16.48 18.47
C HIS A 17 0.36 15.20 18.28
N PRO A 18 0.33 14.25 19.23
CA PRO A 18 1.02 12.99 19.07
C PRO A 18 0.39 12.18 17.92
N ILE A 19 1.22 11.78 16.95
CA ILE A 19 0.79 10.89 15.87
C ILE A 19 0.71 9.47 16.45
N HIS A 20 -0.48 8.88 16.41
CA HIS A 20 -0.70 7.51 16.85
C HIS A 20 -0.38 6.48 15.77
N LEU A 21 -0.13 5.24 16.18
CA LEU A 21 0.07 4.13 15.25
C LEU A 21 -1.23 3.80 14.51
N ASP A 22 -1.18 3.83 13.18
CA ASP A 22 -2.32 3.54 12.32
C ASP A 22 -2.37 2.05 11.96
N ILE A 23 -3.46 1.37 12.34
CA ILE A 23 -3.65 -0.06 12.06
C ILE A 23 -3.80 -0.34 10.56
N LEU A 24 -4.09 0.69 9.74
CA LEU A 24 -4.03 0.58 8.29
C LEU A 24 -2.64 0.12 7.81
N ILE A 25 -1.55 0.57 8.46
CA ILE A 25 -0.17 0.20 8.09
C ILE A 25 0.01 -1.32 8.15
N TYR A 26 -0.50 -1.96 9.20
CA TYR A 26 -0.42 -3.41 9.37
C TYR A 26 -1.19 -4.15 8.27
N LYS A 27 -2.37 -3.63 7.90
CA LYS A 27 -3.18 -4.19 6.83
C LYS A 27 -2.45 -4.10 5.48
N LEU A 28 -1.93 -2.93 5.13
CA LEU A 28 -1.25 -2.69 3.85
C LEU A 28 0.04 -3.50 3.74
N VAL A 29 0.86 -3.52 4.80
CA VAL A 29 2.10 -4.30 4.84
C VAL A 29 1.79 -5.80 4.67
N LYS A 30 0.77 -6.32 5.37
CA LYS A 30 0.31 -7.70 5.16
C LYS A 30 -0.06 -7.96 3.69
N GLU A 31 -0.91 -7.11 3.10
CA GLU A 31 -1.33 -7.24 1.71
C GLU A 31 -0.13 -7.23 0.76
N TYR A 32 0.83 -6.32 0.95
CA TYR A 32 2.07 -6.26 0.17
C TYR A 32 2.91 -7.54 0.29
N LEU A 33 3.01 -8.14 1.47
CA LEU A 33 3.76 -9.38 1.68
C LEU A 33 3.10 -10.62 1.06
N HIS A 34 1.81 -10.56 0.78
CA HIS A 34 1.10 -11.60 0.01
C HIS A 34 0.96 -11.24 -1.47
N ALA A 35 1.28 -10.00 -1.86
CA ALA A 35 1.18 -9.53 -3.24
C ALA A 35 2.18 -10.24 -4.17
N THR A 36 1.78 -10.38 -5.43
CA THR A 36 2.64 -10.89 -6.51
C THR A 36 3.84 -9.98 -6.74
N PRO A 37 4.93 -10.49 -7.35
CA PRO A 37 6.06 -9.64 -7.74
C PRO A 37 5.64 -8.45 -8.63
N PHE A 38 4.67 -8.66 -9.53
CA PHE A 38 4.17 -7.62 -10.41
C PHE A 38 3.43 -6.51 -9.63
N LYS A 39 2.58 -6.87 -8.67
CA LYS A 39 1.90 -5.90 -7.79
C LYS A 39 2.89 -5.14 -6.92
N ARG A 40 3.91 -5.80 -6.38
CA ARG A 40 4.98 -5.15 -5.60
C ARG A 40 5.77 -4.16 -6.44
N ALA A 41 6.11 -4.51 -7.67
CA ALA A 41 6.79 -3.60 -8.59
C ALA A 41 5.95 -2.36 -8.89
N ALA A 42 4.63 -2.53 -9.08
CA ALA A 42 3.72 -1.42 -9.30
C ALA A 42 3.63 -0.48 -8.09
N LEU A 43 3.50 -1.02 -6.87
CA LEU A 43 3.47 -0.24 -5.63
C LEU A 43 4.82 0.43 -5.33
N LYS A 44 5.94 -0.25 -5.61
CA LYS A 44 7.27 0.35 -5.48
C LYS A 44 7.48 1.53 -6.43
N ALA A 45 6.98 1.43 -7.65
CA ALA A 45 7.01 2.55 -8.59
C ALA A 45 6.14 3.73 -8.10
N LEU A 46 4.98 3.44 -7.50
CA LEU A 46 4.13 4.45 -6.89
C LEU A 46 4.79 5.15 -5.70
N SER A 47 5.46 4.42 -4.80
CA SER A 47 6.17 5.04 -3.67
C SER A 47 7.33 5.93 -4.11
N LYS A 48 7.99 5.60 -5.22
CA LYS A 48 9.10 6.41 -5.77
C LYS A 48 8.66 7.75 -6.35
N ALA A 49 7.40 7.85 -6.77
CA ALA A 49 6.83 9.07 -7.32
C ALA A 49 6.44 10.11 -6.24
N LEU A 50 6.46 9.71 -4.97
CA LEU A 50 6.08 10.59 -3.86
C LEU A 50 7.23 11.53 -3.48
N THR A 51 6.86 12.78 -3.24
CA THR A 51 7.70 13.83 -2.67
C THR A 51 7.90 13.63 -1.16
N GLU A 52 8.89 14.31 -0.58
CA GLU A 52 9.13 14.25 0.87
C GLU A 52 7.93 14.72 1.69
N ASP A 53 7.15 15.68 1.19
CA ASP A 53 5.93 16.18 1.82
C ASP A 53 4.83 15.11 1.86
N GLU A 54 4.69 14.33 0.78
CA GLU A 54 3.74 13.21 0.72
C GLU A 54 4.18 12.01 1.58
N LEU A 55 5.49 11.90 1.85
CA LEU A 55 6.06 10.86 2.71
C LEU A 55 6.00 11.19 4.20
N VAL A 56 5.62 12.39 4.62
CA VAL A 56 5.58 12.81 6.03
C VAL A 56 4.81 11.82 6.90
N TYR A 57 3.63 11.41 6.46
CA TYR A 57 2.81 10.43 7.17
C TYR A 57 3.52 9.08 7.33
N LEU A 58 4.07 8.55 6.22
CA LEU A 58 4.74 7.24 6.22
C LEU A 58 6.01 7.28 7.08
N ARG A 59 6.75 8.39 7.04
CA ARG A 59 7.92 8.61 7.90
C ARG A 59 7.54 8.63 9.37
N ALA A 60 6.45 9.30 9.75
CA ALA A 60 5.95 9.27 11.12
C ALA A 60 5.57 7.85 11.55
N GLN A 61 4.84 7.11 10.72
CA GLN A 61 4.44 5.73 11.02
C GLN A 61 5.65 4.78 11.12
N PHE A 62 6.64 4.93 10.24
CA PHE A 62 7.89 4.16 10.28
C PHE A 62 8.66 4.40 11.58
N ASN A 63 8.76 5.66 12.01
CA ASN A 63 9.46 6.02 13.24
C ASN A 63 8.77 5.44 14.49
N LEU A 64 7.43 5.32 14.50
CA LEU A 64 6.69 4.68 15.60
C LEU A 64 6.99 3.18 15.77
N LEU A 65 7.54 2.54 14.72
CA LEU A 65 8.03 1.16 14.77
C LEU A 65 9.41 1.04 15.43
N GLU A 66 10.10 2.16 15.66
CA GLU A 66 11.46 2.20 16.20
C GLU A 66 12.43 1.32 15.39
N PRO A 67 12.84 1.76 14.19
CA PRO A 67 13.79 1.04 13.37
C PRO A 67 15.06 0.66 14.15
N ASN A 68 15.61 -0.51 13.82
CA ASN A 68 16.82 -1.02 14.44
C ASN A 68 18.02 -0.12 14.12
N GLY A 69 19.16 -0.34 14.78
CA GLY A 69 20.37 0.46 14.56
C GLY A 69 20.89 0.47 13.11
N ASP A 70 20.47 -0.48 12.27
CA ASP A 70 20.77 -0.53 10.84
C ASP A 70 19.72 0.18 9.95
N GLY A 71 18.72 0.84 10.55
CA GLY A 71 17.66 1.56 9.86
C GLY A 71 16.53 0.68 9.32
N SER A 72 16.54 -0.64 9.60
CA SER A 72 15.49 -1.56 9.16
C SER A 72 14.45 -1.83 10.26
N VAL A 73 13.20 -2.10 9.87
CA VAL A 73 12.17 -2.66 10.74
C VAL A 73 11.97 -4.15 10.45
N SER A 74 11.65 -4.90 11.49
CA SER A 74 11.41 -6.35 11.46
C SER A 74 10.06 -6.69 12.10
N LEU A 75 9.65 -7.97 12.04
CA LEU A 75 8.45 -8.44 12.73
C LEU A 75 8.41 -8.06 14.22
N ASP A 76 9.56 -8.05 14.89
CA ASP A 76 9.63 -7.71 16.31
C ASP A 76 9.27 -6.24 16.57
N ASN A 77 9.79 -5.33 15.73
CA ASN A 77 9.44 -3.90 15.75
C ASN A 77 7.92 -3.71 15.58
N PHE A 78 7.31 -4.40 14.62
CA PHE A 78 5.85 -4.37 14.43
C PHE A 78 5.08 -4.94 15.64
N LYS A 79 5.58 -6.01 16.28
CA LYS A 79 4.96 -6.59 17.48
C LYS A 79 4.98 -5.62 18.66
N MET A 80 6.17 -5.08 18.96
CA MET A 80 6.37 -4.16 20.08
C MET A 80 5.56 -2.88 19.90
N ALA A 81 5.60 -2.29 18.71
CA ALA A 81 4.83 -1.07 18.41
C ALA A 81 3.33 -1.29 18.57
N LEU A 82 2.79 -2.44 18.14
CA LEU A 82 1.37 -2.73 18.30
C LEU A 82 0.99 -2.88 19.77
N VAL A 83 1.76 -3.62 20.56
CA VAL A 83 1.47 -3.83 21.99
C VAL A 83 1.52 -2.51 22.77
N ARG A 84 2.51 -1.66 22.47
CA ARG A 84 2.67 -0.33 23.10
C ARG A 84 1.51 0.60 22.78
N ASN A 85 1.03 0.59 21.53
CA ASN A 85 -0.02 1.51 21.07
C ASN A 85 -1.43 0.91 21.12
N ALA A 86 -1.59 -0.35 21.53
CA ALA A 86 -2.89 -0.99 21.63
C ALA A 86 -3.73 -0.38 22.76
N THR A 87 -5.00 -0.10 22.48
CA THR A 87 -6.00 0.18 23.49
C THR A 87 -6.40 -1.11 24.22
N ASP A 88 -7.00 -1.01 25.40
CA ASP A 88 -7.44 -2.19 26.16
C ASP A 88 -8.40 -3.07 25.36
N ALA A 89 -9.37 -2.45 24.70
CA ALA A 89 -10.29 -3.15 23.80
C ALA A 89 -9.58 -3.91 22.66
N MET A 90 -8.48 -3.35 22.12
CA MET A 90 -7.69 -4.03 21.09
C MET A 90 -6.90 -5.22 21.64
N ARG A 91 -6.34 -5.10 22.85
CA ARG A 91 -5.59 -6.19 23.50
C ARG A 91 -6.45 -7.41 23.71
N GLU A 92 -7.71 -7.22 24.08
CA GLU A 92 -8.66 -8.30 24.33
C GLU A 92 -9.12 -9.02 23.05
N SER A 93 -9.24 -8.30 21.93
CA SER A 93 -9.99 -8.82 20.78
C SER A 93 -9.25 -8.86 19.44
N ARG A 94 -8.20 -8.04 19.23
CA ARG A 94 -7.62 -7.80 17.88
C ARG A 94 -6.12 -7.95 17.79
N VAL A 95 -5.37 -7.66 18.86
CA VAL A 95 -3.90 -7.73 18.85
C VAL A 95 -3.40 -9.12 18.44
N PRO A 96 -3.89 -10.24 19.01
CA PRO A 96 -3.40 -11.57 18.62
C PRO A 96 -3.61 -11.88 17.12
N GLU A 97 -4.77 -11.49 16.57
CA GLU A 97 -5.09 -11.70 15.16
C GLU A 97 -4.16 -10.88 14.25
N ILE A 98 -3.96 -9.60 14.56
CA ILE A 98 -3.07 -8.72 13.80
C ILE A 98 -1.64 -9.25 13.84
N LEU A 99 -1.15 -9.67 15.01
CA LEU A 99 0.21 -10.21 15.13
C LEU A 99 0.40 -11.51 14.35
N ASN A 100 -0.58 -12.42 14.40
CA ASN A 100 -0.54 -13.65 13.62
C ASN A 100 -0.53 -13.35 12.12
N ALA A 101 -1.30 -12.36 11.67
CA ALA A 101 -1.35 -11.94 10.29
C ALA A 101 -0.02 -11.33 9.78
N MET A 102 0.82 -10.83 10.68
CA MET A 102 2.15 -10.27 10.34
C MET A 102 3.25 -11.32 10.30
N GLN A 103 2.97 -12.59 10.58
CA GLN A 103 3.98 -13.66 10.64
C GLN A 103 4.73 -13.85 9.31
N SER A 104 4.18 -13.39 8.17
CA SER A 104 4.87 -13.36 6.86
C SER A 104 6.09 -12.43 6.81
N LEU A 105 6.25 -11.52 7.79
CA LEU A 105 7.48 -10.76 8.03
C LEU A 105 8.56 -11.54 8.78
N ALA A 106 8.28 -12.75 9.26
CA ALA A 106 9.31 -13.57 9.89
C ALA A 106 10.47 -13.72 8.91
N PHE A 107 11.67 -13.32 9.34
CA PHE A 107 12.92 -13.34 8.56
C PHE A 107 13.05 -12.26 7.47
N ARG A 108 12.15 -11.27 7.41
CA ARG A 108 12.28 -10.11 6.52
C ARG A 108 12.72 -8.87 7.30
N ARG A 109 13.49 -8.04 6.60
CA ARG A 109 13.85 -6.69 7.02
C ARG A 109 13.33 -5.72 5.99
N MET A 110 12.83 -4.59 6.45
CA MET A 110 12.22 -3.57 5.60
C MET A 110 12.89 -2.23 5.92
N PHE A 111 13.59 -1.67 4.94
CA PHE A 111 14.10 -0.31 5.03
C PHE A 111 12.98 0.68 4.74
N PHE A 112 13.23 1.98 4.94
CA PHE A 112 12.21 3.01 4.76
C PHE A 112 11.56 2.96 3.37
N ASP A 113 12.34 2.78 2.30
CA ASP A 113 11.81 2.73 0.94
C ASP A 113 10.91 1.50 0.71
N ASP A 114 11.32 0.34 1.24
CA ASP A 114 10.52 -0.89 1.20
C ASP A 114 9.23 -0.73 2.03
N PHE A 115 9.31 -0.02 3.14
CA PHE A 115 8.16 0.32 3.98
C PHE A 115 7.19 1.23 3.24
N CYS A 116 7.70 2.25 2.54
CA CYS A 116 6.85 3.12 1.74
C CYS A 116 6.10 2.31 0.69
N ALA A 117 6.78 1.47 -0.09
CA ALA A 117 6.13 0.59 -1.07
C ALA A 117 5.08 -0.34 -0.44
N ALA A 118 5.31 -0.81 0.79
CA ALA A 118 4.42 -1.71 1.50
C ALA A 118 3.24 -1.03 2.22
N ALA A 119 3.37 0.25 2.56
CA ALA A 119 2.44 0.98 3.41
C ALA A 119 1.70 2.13 2.70
N ILE A 120 1.95 2.35 1.40
CA ILE A 120 1.16 3.29 0.59
C ILE A 120 -0.27 2.77 0.36
N SER A 121 -1.23 3.69 0.36
CA SER A 121 -2.60 3.43 -0.05
C SER A 121 -2.94 4.19 -1.31
N THR A 122 -3.12 3.47 -2.41
CA THR A 122 -3.57 4.01 -3.69
C THR A 122 -4.81 4.91 -3.54
N TYR A 123 -5.82 4.46 -2.79
CA TYR A 123 -7.06 5.21 -2.55
C TYR A 123 -6.87 6.53 -1.80
N GLN A 124 -5.84 6.63 -0.96
CA GLN A 124 -5.57 7.87 -0.23
C GLN A 124 -4.82 8.87 -1.10
N LEU A 125 -3.90 8.37 -1.94
CA LEU A 125 -3.17 9.19 -2.91
C LEU A 125 -4.08 9.73 -4.02
N GLU A 126 -5.08 8.96 -4.45
CA GLU A 126 -6.08 9.38 -5.44
C GLU A 126 -6.98 10.53 -4.99
N ALA A 127 -7.11 10.72 -3.67
CA ALA A 127 -7.86 11.83 -3.13
C ALA A 127 -7.05 13.14 -3.13
N LEU A 128 -5.76 13.10 -3.48
CA LEU A 128 -4.90 14.27 -3.58
C LEU A 128 -5.12 14.97 -4.93
N GLU A 129 -5.08 16.30 -4.92
CA GLU A 129 -5.17 17.10 -6.16
C GLU A 129 -4.03 16.78 -7.15
N GLY A 130 -2.86 16.38 -6.65
CA GLY A 130 -1.69 16.00 -7.44
C GLY A 130 -1.69 14.58 -8.01
N TRP A 131 -2.78 13.81 -7.85
CA TRP A 131 -2.83 12.39 -8.22
C TRP A 131 -2.39 12.11 -9.66
N GLU A 132 -2.82 12.91 -10.63
CA GLU A 132 -2.47 12.68 -12.04
C GLU A 132 -0.95 12.75 -12.27
N GLN A 133 -0.28 13.71 -11.63
CA GLN A 133 1.17 13.86 -11.72
C GLN A 133 1.91 12.71 -11.01
N ILE A 134 1.44 12.31 -9.84
CA ILE A 134 1.98 11.17 -9.09
C ILE A 134 1.85 9.90 -9.93
N ALA A 135 0.66 9.64 -10.48
CA ALA A 135 0.37 8.45 -11.28
C ALA A 135 1.21 8.41 -12.57
N SER A 136 1.40 9.56 -13.23
CA SER A 136 2.25 9.67 -14.41
C SER A 136 3.71 9.35 -14.07
N THR A 137 4.26 9.99 -13.04
CA THR A 137 5.65 9.79 -12.59
C THR A 137 5.88 8.35 -12.12
N ALA A 138 4.90 7.78 -11.40
CA ALA A 138 4.92 6.38 -10.98
C ALA A 138 4.92 5.43 -12.17
N PHE A 139 4.16 5.72 -13.22
CA PHE A 139 4.16 4.91 -14.43
C PHE A 139 5.52 4.96 -15.15
N GLU A 140 6.21 6.10 -15.17
CA GLU A 140 7.56 6.20 -15.74
C GLU A 140 8.55 5.28 -15.00
N HIS A 141 8.52 5.27 -13.66
CA HIS A 141 9.31 4.33 -12.87
C HIS A 141 8.90 2.87 -13.14
N PHE A 142 7.61 2.60 -13.28
CA PHE A 142 7.10 1.27 -13.55
C PHE A 142 7.53 0.77 -14.93
N GLU A 143 7.47 1.62 -15.96
CA GLU A 143 7.91 1.30 -17.33
C GLU A 143 9.36 0.79 -17.37
N LEU A 144 10.23 1.37 -16.56
CA LEU A 144 11.66 1.03 -16.51
C LEU A 144 11.94 -0.26 -15.74
N GLU A 145 11.28 -0.46 -14.60
CA GLU A 145 11.69 -1.49 -13.63
C GLU A 145 10.69 -2.64 -13.44
N GLY A 146 9.43 -2.46 -13.82
CA GLY A 146 8.34 -3.36 -13.42
C GLY A 146 7.35 -3.75 -14.51
N ASN A 147 7.20 -2.93 -15.56
CA ASN A 147 6.24 -3.18 -16.63
C ASN A 147 6.79 -4.21 -17.60
N ARG A 148 6.23 -5.41 -17.50
CA ARG A 148 6.56 -6.57 -18.33
C ARG A 148 5.44 -6.84 -19.32
N VAL A 149 5.78 -7.57 -20.38
CA VAL A 149 4.76 -8.15 -21.26
C VAL A 149 3.85 -9.04 -20.41
N ILE A 150 2.54 -8.89 -20.59
CA ILE A 150 1.52 -9.61 -19.82
C ILE A 150 0.33 -9.93 -20.73
N SER A 151 -0.17 -11.17 -20.65
CA SER A 151 -1.40 -11.55 -21.36
C SER A 151 -2.66 -11.11 -20.60
N VAL A 152 -3.81 -11.12 -21.27
CA VAL A 152 -5.11 -10.83 -20.62
C VAL A 152 -5.39 -11.84 -19.50
N GLU A 153 -5.10 -13.12 -19.73
CA GLU A 153 -5.28 -14.21 -18.76
C GLU A 153 -4.35 -14.05 -17.56
N GLU A 154 -3.09 -13.64 -17.79
CA GLU A 154 -2.14 -13.35 -16.72
C GLU A 154 -2.60 -12.15 -15.89
N LEU A 155 -3.01 -11.06 -16.54
CA LEU A 155 -3.51 -9.87 -15.86
C LEU A 155 -4.80 -10.17 -15.06
N ALA A 156 -5.69 -11.00 -15.60
CA ALA A 156 -6.87 -11.45 -14.87
C ALA A 156 -6.52 -12.25 -13.61
N ARG A 157 -5.49 -13.11 -13.68
CA ARG A 157 -4.98 -13.87 -12.53
C ARG A 157 -4.35 -12.94 -11.49
N GLU A 158 -3.58 -11.96 -11.93
CA GLU A 158 -3.00 -10.91 -11.07
C GLU A 158 -4.08 -10.11 -10.33
N LEU A 159 -5.24 -9.91 -10.96
CA LEU A 159 -6.40 -9.21 -10.40
C LEU A 159 -7.39 -10.13 -9.66
N ASN A 160 -7.13 -11.44 -9.65
CA ASN A 160 -8.04 -12.47 -9.13
C ASN A 160 -9.47 -12.37 -9.70
N VAL A 161 -9.58 -12.17 -11.02
CA VAL A 161 -10.86 -12.11 -11.75
C VAL A 161 -10.98 -13.22 -12.77
N GLY A 162 -12.24 -13.61 -13.05
CA GLY A 162 -12.55 -14.63 -14.05
C GLY A 162 -12.59 -14.10 -15.50
N PRO A 163 -12.81 -14.99 -16.47
CA PRO A 163 -12.86 -14.66 -17.90
C PRO A 163 -13.86 -13.57 -18.29
N SER A 164 -14.90 -13.33 -17.49
CA SER A 164 -15.86 -12.25 -17.71
C SER A 164 -15.24 -10.86 -17.67
N ALA A 165 -14.08 -10.70 -17.03
CA ALA A 165 -13.35 -9.44 -16.97
C ALA A 165 -12.44 -9.19 -18.19
N TYR A 166 -12.21 -10.19 -19.06
CA TYR A 166 -11.22 -10.13 -20.13
C TYR A 166 -11.46 -8.99 -21.10
N THR A 167 -12.73 -8.73 -21.44
CA THR A 167 -13.11 -7.63 -22.34
C THR A 167 -12.72 -6.27 -21.77
N PHE A 168 -12.86 -6.08 -20.46
CA PHE A 168 -12.59 -4.80 -19.79
C PHE A 168 -11.09 -4.56 -19.57
N ILE A 169 -10.34 -5.61 -19.23
CA ILE A 169 -8.90 -5.48 -18.95
C ILE A 169 -8.05 -5.58 -20.22
N LYS A 170 -8.60 -6.04 -21.35
CA LYS A 170 -7.88 -6.06 -22.62
C LYS A 170 -7.40 -4.67 -23.02
N ASP A 171 -8.23 -3.65 -22.80
CA ASP A 171 -7.92 -2.25 -23.11
C ASP A 171 -6.86 -1.64 -22.18
N TRP A 172 -6.44 -2.38 -21.14
CA TRP A 172 -5.39 -1.97 -20.22
C TRP A 172 -4.00 -2.34 -20.74
N ILE A 173 -3.92 -3.22 -21.74
CA ILE A 173 -2.68 -3.71 -22.33
C ILE A 173 -2.47 -3.00 -23.68
N ARG A 174 -1.28 -2.40 -23.87
CA ARG A 174 -0.91 -1.74 -25.12
C ARG A 174 -0.74 -2.76 -26.24
N SER A 175 -1.32 -2.48 -27.40
CA SER A 175 -1.16 -3.30 -28.60
C SER A 175 0.25 -3.27 -29.19
N SER A 176 1.03 -2.21 -28.90
CA SER A 176 2.38 -2.03 -29.44
C SER A 176 3.41 -3.01 -28.88
N ASP A 177 3.31 -3.35 -27.60
CA ASP A 177 4.34 -4.12 -26.89
C ASP A 177 3.79 -5.12 -25.86
N GLY A 178 2.47 -5.20 -25.68
CA GLY A 178 1.84 -6.14 -24.75
C GLY A 178 2.07 -5.82 -23.27
N LYS A 179 2.49 -4.59 -22.94
CA LYS A 179 2.66 -4.09 -21.57
C LYS A 179 1.44 -3.31 -21.09
N LEU A 180 1.32 -3.05 -19.79
CA LEU A 180 0.25 -2.18 -19.29
C LEU A 180 0.40 -0.76 -19.84
N SER A 181 -0.71 -0.14 -20.22
CA SER A 181 -0.80 1.30 -20.46
C SER A 181 -0.83 2.07 -19.14
N VAL A 182 -0.70 3.41 -19.16
CA VAL A 182 -0.89 4.26 -17.97
C VAL A 182 -2.26 3.99 -17.33
N LEU A 183 -3.31 3.91 -18.16
CA LEU A 183 -4.66 3.52 -17.71
C LEU A 183 -4.64 2.13 -17.06
N GLY A 184 -4.00 1.15 -17.71
CA GLY A 184 -3.89 -0.19 -17.15
C GLY A 184 -3.16 -0.25 -15.81
N TYR A 185 -2.07 0.51 -15.68
CA TYR A 185 -1.31 0.63 -14.45
C TYR A 185 -2.12 1.25 -13.31
N THR A 186 -2.78 2.39 -13.54
CA THR A 186 -3.63 3.03 -12.53
C THR A 186 -4.76 2.11 -12.09
N LYS A 187 -5.49 1.48 -13.03
CA LYS A 187 -6.52 0.48 -12.72
C LYS A 187 -5.98 -0.74 -11.96
N TYR A 188 -4.80 -1.21 -12.33
CA TYR A 188 -4.12 -2.31 -11.65
C TYR A 188 -3.70 -1.94 -10.22
N LEU A 189 -3.28 -0.70 -9.95
CA LEU A 189 -2.92 -0.21 -8.62
C LEU A 189 -4.09 -0.27 -7.63
N HIS A 190 -5.31 0.07 -8.04
CA HIS A 190 -6.50 -0.09 -7.20
C HIS A 190 -6.83 -1.58 -6.94
N GLY A 191 -6.49 -2.45 -7.89
CA GLY A 191 -7.03 -3.79 -7.98
C GLY A 191 -8.53 -3.78 -8.27
N VAL A 192 -9.18 -4.93 -8.18
CA VAL A 192 -10.63 -5.00 -8.21
C VAL A 192 -11.14 -4.95 -6.78
N THR A 193 -11.31 -3.75 -6.22
CA THR A 193 -12.35 -3.61 -5.19
C THR A 193 -13.68 -3.85 -5.86
N LEU A 194 -14.10 -5.13 -5.89
CA LEU A 194 -15.50 -5.43 -5.69
C LEU A 194 -15.83 -4.75 -4.37
N ARG A 195 -16.45 -3.56 -4.42
CA ARG A 195 -17.21 -3.07 -3.29
C ARG A 195 -18.15 -4.22 -2.96
N SER A 196 -17.82 -5.02 -1.95
CA SER A 196 -18.80 -5.89 -1.34
C SER A 196 -19.81 -4.92 -0.76
N SER A 197 -20.82 -4.59 -1.55
CA SER A 197 -22.09 -4.14 -1.03
C SER A 197 -22.57 -5.29 -0.18
N ASN A 198 -22.15 -5.30 1.09
CA ASN A 198 -22.86 -6.01 2.13
C ASN A 198 -24.27 -5.40 2.12
N THR A 199 -25.15 -5.97 1.30
CA THR A 199 -26.57 -5.90 1.53
C THR A 199 -26.76 -6.52 2.89
N ARG A 200 -26.84 -5.66 3.92
CA ARG A 200 -27.37 -6.02 5.23
C ARG A 200 -28.72 -6.67 4.95
N HIS A 201 -28.78 -7.99 5.02
CA HIS A 201 -30.04 -8.68 5.20
C HIS A 201 -30.59 -8.21 6.53
N ARG A 202 -31.75 -7.57 6.44
CA ARG A 202 -32.52 -7.01 7.54
C ARG A 202 -33.34 -8.11 8.20
#